data_AF-A0A2D6FKS7-F1
#
_entry.id   AF-A0A2D6FKS7-F1
#
_cell.length_a   1.000
_cell.length_b   1.000
_cell.length_c   1.000
_cell.angle_alpha   90.00
_cell.angle_beta   90.00
_cell.angle_gamma   90.00
#
_symmetry.space_group_name_H-M   'P 1'
#
loop_
_entity.id
_entity.type
_entity.pdbx_description
1 polymer ?
#
loop_
_entity_poly.entity_id
_entity_poly.type
_entity_poly.pdbx_seq_one_letter_code
_entity_poly.pdbx_strand_id
1 'polypeptide(L)' 'MMSELEQLKEDICMKSFGRSRNLALAAGQCVKCGTYDLDFRDEPSQREYKLTVWCQSCQDDFFGLGSDGEIAWEEDED' A
#
# COMPACT_ATOMS: atom_id res chain seq x y z
N MET A 1 -9.28 3.20 -22.19
CA MET A 1 -9.03 4.51 -21.57
C MET A 1 -9.15 4.32 -20.07
N MET A 2 -8.17 4.77 -19.29
CA MET A 2 -8.24 4.65 -17.82
C MET A 2 -9.34 5.57 -17.28
N SER A 3 -9.98 5.18 -16.18
CA SER A 3 -10.87 6.10 -15.47
C SER A 3 -10.05 7.19 -14.78
N GLU A 4 -10.71 8.30 -14.42
CA GLU A 4 -10.07 9.40 -13.69
C GLU A 4 -9.46 8.92 -12.36
N LEU A 5 -10.15 8.02 -11.66
CA LEU A 5 -9.66 7.43 -10.42
C LEU A 5 -8.38 6.60 -10.63
N GLU A 6 -8.32 5.80 -11.70
CA GLU A 6 -7.13 5.00 -11.97
C GLU A 6 -5.95 5.88 -12.39
N GLN A 7 -6.20 6.96 -13.14
CA GLN A 7 -5.16 7.94 -13.45
C GLN A 7 -4.63 8.65 -12.20
N LEU A 8 -5.52 9.04 -11.28
CA LEU A 8 -5.12 9.67 -10.02
C LEU A 8 -4.23 8.75 -9.18
N LYS A 9 -4.58 7.46 -9.07
CA LYS A 9 -3.77 6.46 -8.36
C LYS A 9 -2.38 6.30 -8.98
N GLU A 10 -2.31 6.27 -10.31
CA GLU A 10 -1.06 6.20 -11.06
C GLU A 10 -0.17 7.41 -10.78
N ASP A 11 -0.74 8.62 -10.87
CA ASP A 11 -0.01 9.88 -10.67
C ASP A 11 0.50 10.02 -9.23
N ILE A 12 -0.30 9.62 -8.23
CA ILE A 12 0.12 9.65 -6.82
C ILE A 12 1.31 8.71 -6.61
N CYS A 13 1.27 7.49 -7.14
CA CYS A 13 2.37 6.53 -6.98
C CYS A 13 3.65 7.01 -7.66
N MET A 14 3.53 7.56 -8.88
CA MET A 14 4.66 8.15 -9.59
C MET A 14 5.27 9.32 -8.82
N LYS A 15 4.46 10.23 -8.28
CA LYS A 15 4.94 11.40 -7.52
C LYS A 15 5.55 11.02 -6.18
N SER A 16 4.96 10.06 -5.46
CA SER A 16 5.40 9.68 -4.12
C SER A 16 6.57 8.71 -4.10
N PHE A 17 6.61 7.76 -5.04
CA PHE A 17 7.56 6.62 -5.01
C PHE A 17 8.42 6.50 -6.27
N GLY A 18 8.17 7.34 -7.28
CA GLY A 18 8.88 7.27 -8.55
C GLY A 18 8.57 6.00 -9.36
N ARG A 19 7.49 5.29 -9.04
CA ARG A 19 7.11 4.03 -9.70
C ARG A 19 5.66 4.03 -10.15
N SER A 20 5.46 3.48 -11.34
CA SER A 20 4.15 3.30 -11.94
C SER A 20 3.37 2.25 -11.15
N ARG A 21 2.14 2.57 -10.75
CA ARG A 21 1.29 1.63 -10.03
C ARG A 21 0.92 0.45 -10.93
N ASN A 22 0.53 0.73 -12.16
CA ASN A 22 0.11 -0.28 -13.13
C ASN A 22 1.25 -1.23 -13.50
N LEU A 23 2.46 -0.70 -13.75
CA LEU A 23 3.61 -1.55 -14.05
C LEU A 23 4.05 -2.37 -12.84
N ALA A 24 4.08 -1.77 -11.64
CA ALA A 24 4.44 -2.49 -10.42
C ALA A 24 3.46 -3.63 -10.13
N LEU A 25 2.15 -3.38 -10.26
CA LEU A 25 1.12 -4.41 -10.07
C LEU A 25 1.26 -5.55 -11.08
N ALA A 26 1.46 -5.22 -12.37
CA ALA A 26 1.63 -6.21 -13.43
C ALA A 26 2.91 -7.05 -13.28
N ALA A 27 3.96 -6.47 -12.70
CA ALA A 27 5.25 -7.12 -12.49
C ALA A 27 5.33 -7.90 -11.17
N GLY A 28 4.33 -7.83 -10.29
CA GLY A 28 4.41 -8.40 -8.95
C GLY A 28 5.48 -7.70 -8.09
N GLN A 29 5.52 -6.38 -8.15
CA GLN A 29 6.51 -5.54 -7.46
C GLN A 29 5.82 -4.56 -6.51
N CYS A 30 6.40 -4.33 -5.33
CA CYS A 30 5.96 -3.28 -4.43
C CYS A 30 6.18 -1.89 -5.07
N VAL A 31 5.13 -1.08 -5.19
CA VAL A 31 5.24 0.26 -5.79
C VAL A 31 6.01 1.24 -4.89
N LYS A 32 5.99 1.06 -3.56
CA LYS A 32 6.70 1.93 -2.59
C LYS A 32 8.21 1.67 -2.59
N CYS A 33 8.64 0.43 -2.36
CA CYS A 33 10.06 0.11 -2.18
C CYS A 33 10.72 -0.63 -3.36
N GLY A 34 9.94 -1.22 -4.28
CA GLY A 34 10.46 -1.95 -5.44
C GLY A 34 10.84 -3.41 -5.20
N THR A 35 10.58 -3.98 -4.01
CA THR A 35 10.82 -5.42 -3.77
C THR A 35 9.86 -6.30 -4.59
N TYR A 36 10.32 -7.51 -4.90
CA TYR A 36 9.51 -8.60 -5.48
C TYR A 36 9.10 -9.65 -4.43
N ASP A 37 9.57 -9.48 -3.19
CA ASP A 37 9.14 -10.30 -2.07
C ASP A 37 7.72 -9.91 -1.66
N LEU A 38 6.77 -10.75 -2.05
CA LEU A 38 5.33 -10.58 -1.84
C LEU A 38 4.75 -11.74 -1.01
N ASP A 39 5.50 -12.17 0.01
CA ASP A 39 5.01 -13.06 1.03
C ASP A 39 4.14 -12.27 2.03
N PHE A 40 2.85 -12.55 2.03
CA PHE A 40 1.88 -11.90 2.91
C PHE A 40 1.53 -12.79 4.09
N ARG A 41 1.42 -12.22 5.29
CA ARG A 41 1.16 -12.97 6.53
C ARG A 41 -0.27 -13.54 6.59
N ASP A 42 -1.22 -12.84 5.99
CA ASP A 42 -2.64 -13.14 6.09
C ASP A 42 -3.42 -12.68 4.84
N GLU A 43 -4.68 -13.14 4.75
CA GLU A 43 -5.57 -12.79 3.65
C GLU A 43 -5.90 -11.29 3.58
N PRO A 44 -6.12 -10.56 4.71
CA PRO A 44 -6.22 -9.11 4.71
C PRO A 44 -5.05 -8.40 4.00
N SER A 45 -3.80 -8.72 4.33
CA SER A 45 -2.61 -8.11 3.70
C SER A 45 -2.52 -8.40 2.20
N GLN A 46 -2.98 -9.58 1.75
CA GLN A 46 -3.11 -9.88 0.32
C GLN A 46 -4.18 -9.01 -0.37
N ARG A 47 -5.30 -8.74 0.31
CA ARG A 47 -6.36 -7.85 -0.20
C ARG A 47 -5.87 -6.41 -0.26
N GLU A 48 -5.16 -5.95 0.76
CA GLU A 48 -4.56 -4.62 0.82
C GLU A 48 -3.54 -4.40 -0.29
N TYR A 49 -2.73 -5.41 -0.62
CA TYR A 49 -1.80 -5.34 -1.76
C TYR A 49 -2.50 -5.02 -3.07
N LYS A 50 -3.70 -5.54 -3.33
CA LYS A 50 -4.45 -5.23 -4.56
C LYS A 50 -4.89 -3.76 -4.63
N LEU A 51 -5.01 -3.11 -3.48
CA LEU A 51 -5.36 -1.69 -3.38
C LEU A 51 -4.12 -0.81 -3.47
N THR A 52 -3.11 -1.07 -2.62
CA THR A 52 -1.94 -0.21 -2.39
C THR A 52 -0.73 -0.56 -3.27
N VAL A 53 -0.63 -1.81 -3.70
CA VAL A 53 0.54 -2.41 -4.36
C VAL A 53 1.78 -2.38 -3.45
N TRP A 54 1.60 -2.55 -2.13
CA TRP A 54 2.70 -2.56 -1.15
C TRP A 54 3.01 -3.97 -0.63
N CYS A 55 4.29 -4.33 -0.53
CA CYS A 55 4.69 -5.56 0.17
C CYS A 55 4.31 -5.50 1.66
N GLN A 56 4.30 -6.67 2.31
CA GLN A 56 3.98 -6.80 3.74
C GLN A 56 4.76 -5.80 4.61
N SER A 57 6.07 -5.68 4.43
CA SER A 57 6.91 -4.79 5.24
C SER A 57 6.50 -3.31 5.12
N CYS A 58 6.09 -2.89 3.92
CA CYS A 58 5.61 -1.51 3.68
C CYS A 58 4.20 -1.27 4.21
N GLN A 59 3.36 -2.31 4.21
CA GLN A 59 2.05 -2.27 4.87
C GLN A 59 2.25 -2.15 6.39
N ASP A 60 3.13 -2.95 6.97
CA ASP A 60 3.38 -3.00 8.42
C ASP A 60 3.98 -1.70 8.95
N ASP A 61 4.89 -1.10 8.20
CA ASP A 61 5.48 0.22 8.46
C ASP A 61 4.44 1.34 8.49
N PHE A 62 3.39 1.25 7.66
CA PHE A 62 2.37 2.28 7.57
C PHE A 62 1.18 2.05 8.50
N PHE A 63 0.68 0.82 8.57
CA PHE A 63 -0.50 0.45 9.36
C PHE A 63 -0.15 0.14 10.82
N GLY A 64 1.14 -0.01 11.15
CA GLY A 64 1.60 -0.27 12.50
C GLY A 64 1.01 -1.56 13.05
N LEU A 65 1.62 -2.71 12.71
CA LEU A 65 1.35 -4.05 13.29
C LEU A 65 0.00 -4.18 14.02
N GLY A 66 -1.06 -4.49 13.26
CA GLY A 66 -2.34 -4.90 13.82
C GLY A 66 -2.24 -6.29 14.47
N SER A 67 -1.57 -6.40 15.61
CA SER A 67 -2.02 -7.32 16.65
C SER A 67 -3.04 -6.54 17.48
N ASP A 68 -4.30 -6.96 17.39
CA ASP A 68 -5.34 -6.70 18.39
C ASP A 68 -5.57 -5.23 18.82
N GLY A 69 -6.22 -4.48 17.92
CA GLY A 69 -7.27 -3.50 18.22
C GLY A 69 -7.12 -2.65 19.48
N GLU A 70 -6.39 -1.54 19.39
CA GLU A 70 -6.72 -0.31 20.11
C GLU A 70 -6.26 0.87 19.23
N ILE A 71 -7.23 1.52 18.58
CA ILE A 71 -6.98 2.84 17.97
C ILE A 71 -6.99 3.82 19.15
N ALA A 72 -5.81 4.14 19.67
CA ALA A 72 -5.65 5.27 20.57
C ALA A 72 -5.82 6.54 19.72
N TRP A 73 -7.06 7.04 19.63
CA TRP A 73 -7.28 8.43 19.28
C TRP A 73 -6.74 9.23 20.47
N GLU A 74 -5.59 9.89 20.30
CA GLU A 74 -5.25 10.99 21.18
C GLU A 74 -6.36 12.03 21.00
N GLU A 75 -7.27 12.11 21.98
CA GLU A 75 -8.18 13.25 22.09
C GLU A 75 -7.27 14.46 22.32
N ASP A 76 -7.17 15.33 21.31
CA ASP A 76 -6.66 16.68 21.50
C ASP A 76 -7.50 17.32 22.63
N GLU A 77 -6.94 17.41 23.84
CA GLU A 77 -7.54 18.14 24.96
C GLU A 77 -7.55 19.64 24.61
N ASP A 78 -8.75 20.20 24.43
CA ASP A 78 -9.03 21.65 24.35
C ASP A 78 -8.75 22.38 25.68
#